data_AF-A0A497LN94-F1
#
_entry.id   AF-A0A497LN94-F1
#
_cell.length_a   1.000
_cell.length_b   1.000
_cell.length_c   1.000
_cell.angle_alpha   90.00
_cell.angle_beta   90.00
_cell.angle_gamma   90.00
#
_symmetry.space_group_name_H-M   'P 1'
#
loop_
_entity.id
_entity.type
_entity.pdbx_description
1 polymer ?
#
loop_
_entity_poly.entity_id
_entity_poly.type
_entity_poly.pdbx_seq_one_letter_code
_entity_poly.pdbx_strand_id
1 'polypeptide(L)'
;MMEKPIFNPEDEVPSFDLCLKLKKLGYPQEGGGWYWEELPDDVCLQSNPKQRWILSYLSSSQIIAMEDGEVYRMSSLYARETKPLVKAPSSREIERWLPSMTDTRRLPDGRYCCCGKFKVVGDTEPNARVEMLIQLRIKGIVDFKQMTNQVQEVLRDEQSAY
;
A
#
# COMPACT_ATOMS: atom_id res chain seq x y z
N MET A 1 -15.23 23.69 10.27
CA MET A 1 -14.56 22.38 10.32
C MET A 1 -15.35 21.47 9.40
N MET A 2 -14.79 21.06 8.26
CA MET A 2 -15.43 20.09 7.39
C MET A 2 -15.42 18.73 8.09
N GLU A 3 -16.58 18.06 8.13
CA GLU A 3 -16.67 16.71 8.66
C GLU A 3 -15.80 15.78 7.81
N LYS A 4 -14.89 15.03 8.44
CA LYS A 4 -14.14 14.01 7.72
C LYS A 4 -15.12 12.99 7.13
N PRO A 5 -14.94 12.57 5.87
CA PRO A 5 -15.77 11.50 5.32
C PRO A 5 -15.69 10.24 6.17
N ILE A 6 -16.79 9.47 6.17
CA ILE A 6 -16.95 8.22 6.94
C ILE A 6 -15.88 7.18 6.61
N PHE A 7 -15.30 7.25 5.41
CA PHE A 7 -14.21 6.39 4.96
C PHE A 7 -13.23 7.18 4.11
N ASN A 8 -11.94 7.10 4.44
CA ASN A 8 -10.86 7.66 3.64
C ASN A 8 -9.90 6.55 3.23
N PRO A 9 -9.82 6.17 1.94
CA PRO A 9 -8.93 5.12 1.47
C PRO A 9 -7.45 5.40 1.81
N GLU A 10 -7.02 6.66 1.85
CA GLU A 10 -5.65 7.04 2.20
C GLU A 10 -5.32 6.77 3.69
N ASP A 11 -6.34 6.66 4.56
CA ASP A 11 -6.14 6.27 5.95
C ASP A 11 -5.93 4.74 6.10
N GLU A 12 -6.23 3.95 5.06
CA GLU A 12 -6.16 2.49 5.05
C GLU A 12 -4.88 1.93 4.39
N VAL A 13 -4.13 2.80 3.71
CA VAL A 13 -2.90 2.43 2.98
C VAL A 13 -1.76 3.40 3.31
N PRO A 14 -0.50 3.01 3.04
CA PRO A 14 0.63 3.88 3.25
C PRO A 14 0.68 5.00 2.21
N SER A 15 1.32 6.11 2.59
CA SER A 15 1.60 7.22 1.70
C SER A 15 2.41 6.76 0.47
N PHE A 16 2.22 7.47 -0.64
CA PHE A 16 2.89 7.18 -1.90
C PHE A 16 4.41 7.05 -1.76
N ASP A 17 5.06 7.96 -1.02
CA ASP A 17 6.50 7.94 -0.80
C ASP A 17 6.99 6.69 -0.06
N LEU A 18 6.21 6.21 0.93
CA LEU A 18 6.51 4.97 1.63
C LEU A 18 6.32 3.75 0.72
N CYS A 19 5.28 3.75 -0.12
CA CYS A 19 5.06 2.70 -1.12
C CYS A 19 6.17 2.65 -2.16
N LEU A 20 6.68 3.80 -2.63
CA LEU A 20 7.85 3.86 -3.51
C LEU A 20 9.11 3.29 -2.85
N LYS A 21 9.34 3.58 -1.57
CA LYS A 21 10.46 2.99 -0.81
C LYS A 21 10.31 1.48 -0.69
N LEU A 22 9.12 0.97 -0.38
CA LEU A 22 8.84 -0.47 -0.34
C LEU A 22 9.10 -1.16 -1.69
N LYS A 23 8.61 -0.57 -2.78
CA LYS A 23 8.86 -1.06 -4.15
C LYS A 23 10.35 -1.18 -4.44
N LYS A 24 11.14 -0.15 -4.11
CA LYS A 24 12.61 -0.17 -4.26
C LYS A 24 13.29 -1.25 -3.42
N LEU A 25 12.73 -1.59 -2.26
CA LEU A 25 13.24 -2.64 -1.36
C LEU A 25 12.82 -4.06 -1.77
N GLY A 26 12.01 -4.19 -2.83
CA GLY A 26 11.56 -5.46 -3.40
C GLY A 26 10.24 -5.99 -2.84
N TYR A 27 9.42 -5.14 -2.22
CA TYR A 27 8.08 -5.56 -1.79
C TYR A 27 7.24 -5.99 -3.01
N PRO A 28 6.49 -7.11 -2.93
CA PRO A 28 5.70 -7.59 -4.07
C PRO A 28 4.76 -6.53 -4.63
N GLN A 29 4.78 -6.36 -5.96
CA GLN A 29 3.97 -5.36 -6.66
C GLN A 29 2.74 -5.97 -7.36
N GLU A 30 2.52 -7.27 -7.21
CA GLU A 30 1.43 -8.01 -7.84
C GLU A 30 0.39 -8.45 -6.81
N GLY A 31 -0.82 -8.78 -7.29
CA GLY A 31 -1.95 -9.23 -6.47
C GLY A 31 -3.11 -8.23 -6.47
N GLY A 32 -4.23 -8.61 -5.85
CA GLY A 32 -5.38 -7.71 -5.71
C GLY A 32 -5.12 -6.57 -4.71
N GLY A 33 -6.08 -5.65 -4.59
CA GLY A 33 -6.05 -4.61 -3.55
C GLY A 33 -5.70 -3.22 -4.07
N TRP A 34 -5.18 -2.36 -3.21
CA TRP A 34 -4.93 -0.94 -3.53
C TRP A 34 -3.62 -0.69 -4.27
N TYR A 35 -3.63 0.30 -5.15
CA TYR A 35 -2.50 0.79 -5.92
C TYR A 35 -2.52 2.30 -6.02
N TRP A 36 -1.34 2.91 -5.95
CA TRP A 36 -1.12 4.27 -6.42
C TRP A 36 -0.91 4.24 -7.93
N GLU A 37 -1.71 5.03 -8.65
CA GLU A 37 -1.76 5.09 -10.10
C GLU A 37 -1.54 6.53 -10.57
N GLU A 38 -0.71 6.70 -11.60
CA GLU A 38 -0.40 8.00 -12.18
C GLU A 38 -1.49 8.41 -13.19
N LEU A 39 -2.13 9.54 -12.94
CA LEU A 39 -3.09 10.12 -13.87
C LEU A 39 -2.41 10.59 -15.17
N PRO A 40 -3.08 10.45 -16.33
CA PRO A 40 -2.62 11.08 -17.58
C PRO A 40 -2.51 12.60 -17.48
N ASP A 41 -1.58 13.17 -18.24
CA ASP A 41 -1.37 14.62 -18.30
C ASP A 41 -2.65 15.37 -18.75
N ASP A 42 -3.47 14.73 -19.61
CA ASP A 42 -4.76 15.25 -20.07
C ASP A 42 -5.91 15.03 -19.06
N VAL A 43 -5.70 14.19 -18.05
CA VAL A 43 -6.58 14.00 -16.89
C VAL A 43 -5.98 14.74 -15.69
N CYS A 44 -5.71 16.04 -15.87
CA CYS A 44 -5.61 16.93 -14.72
C CYS A 44 -7.03 17.08 -14.15
N LEU A 45 -7.25 16.59 -12.91
CA LEU A 45 -8.45 16.93 -12.17
C LEU A 45 -8.61 18.45 -12.23
N GLN A 46 -9.73 18.93 -12.78
CA GLN A 46 -9.94 20.36 -13.05
C GLN A 46 -9.75 21.25 -11.80
N SER A 47 -9.80 20.63 -10.63
CA SER A 47 -9.62 21.22 -9.32
C SER A 47 -8.16 21.33 -8.83
N ASN A 48 -7.26 20.41 -9.21
CA ASN A 48 -5.89 20.39 -8.70
C ASN A 48 -4.86 19.85 -9.74
N PRO A 49 -4.28 20.72 -10.58
CA PRO A 49 -3.33 20.31 -11.62
C PRO A 49 -1.99 19.77 -11.09
N LYS A 50 -1.78 19.73 -9.76
CA LYS A 50 -0.56 19.18 -9.13
C LYS A 50 -0.71 17.73 -8.66
N GLN A 51 -1.93 17.20 -8.56
CA GLN A 51 -2.14 15.83 -8.08
C GLN A 51 -2.01 14.85 -9.24
N ARG A 52 -0.82 14.24 -9.35
CA ARG A 52 -0.51 13.25 -10.38
C ARG A 52 -0.86 11.81 -10.00
N TRP A 53 -1.10 11.54 -8.72
CA TRP A 53 -1.31 10.17 -8.23
C TRP A 53 -2.65 10.03 -7.53
N ILE A 54 -3.32 8.92 -7.80
CA ILE A 54 -4.61 8.55 -7.20
C ILE A 54 -4.57 7.11 -6.69
N LEU A 55 -5.54 6.74 -5.85
CA LEU A 55 -5.66 5.39 -5.35
C LEU A 55 -6.69 4.59 -6.17
N SER A 56 -6.31 3.42 -6.69
CA SER A 56 -7.20 2.51 -7.42
C SER A 56 -7.24 1.13 -6.76
N TYR A 57 -8.39 0.44 -6.87
CA TYR A 57 -8.59 -0.88 -6.27
C TYR A 57 -8.67 -1.97 -7.35
N LEU A 58 -7.63 -2.82 -7.41
CA LEU A 58 -7.50 -3.93 -8.33
C LEU A 58 -8.28 -5.16 -7.85
N SER A 59 -9.60 -5.12 -8.06
CA SER A 59 -10.49 -6.30 -8.12
C SER A 59 -11.81 -5.98 -8.83
N SER A 60 -12.11 -4.69 -9.02
CA SER A 60 -13.36 -4.19 -9.59
C SER A 60 -13.15 -3.10 -10.65
N SER A 61 -11.90 -2.86 -11.09
CA SER A 61 -11.55 -1.76 -12.01
C SER A 61 -12.18 -0.42 -11.60
N GLN A 62 -12.24 -0.17 -10.29
CA GLN A 62 -12.75 1.06 -9.70
C GLN A 62 -11.57 1.96 -9.33
N ILE A 63 -11.60 3.18 -9.84
CA ILE A 63 -10.72 4.25 -9.40
C ILE A 63 -11.43 4.97 -8.26
N ILE A 64 -10.73 5.21 -7.16
CA ILE A 64 -11.23 5.98 -6.03
C ILE A 64 -10.32 7.20 -5.87
N ALA A 65 -10.67 8.28 -6.57
CA ALA A 65 -10.04 9.58 -6.33
C ALA A 65 -10.74 10.28 -5.16
N MET A 66 -9.97 10.90 -4.28
CA MET A 66 -10.49 11.70 -3.17
C MET A 66 -9.92 13.12 -3.27
N GLU A 67 -10.80 14.11 -3.23
CA GLU A 67 -10.46 15.53 -3.09
C GLU A 67 -11.40 16.12 -2.04
N ASP A 68 -10.85 16.81 -1.02
CA ASP A 68 -11.63 17.44 0.06
C ASP A 68 -12.66 16.54 0.77
N GLY A 69 -12.43 15.22 0.73
CA GLY A 69 -13.28 14.21 1.36
C GLY A 69 -14.41 13.66 0.48
N GLU A 70 -14.51 14.10 -0.77
CA GLU A 70 -15.45 13.55 -1.75
C GLU A 70 -14.86 12.32 -2.44
N VAL A 71 -15.59 11.21 -2.41
CA VAL A 71 -15.21 9.92 -3.02
C VAL A 71 -15.70 9.89 -4.47
N TYR A 72 -14.80 10.01 -5.45
CA TYR A 72 -15.15 9.82 -6.85
C TYR A 72 -15.00 8.35 -7.23
N ARG A 73 -16.12 7.62 -7.29
CA ARG A 73 -16.16 6.26 -7.86
C ARG A 73 -16.24 6.35 -9.37
N MET A 74 -15.11 6.24 -10.06
CA MET A 74 -15.09 6.15 -11.52
C MET A 74 -15.12 4.67 -11.94
N SER A 75 -16.10 4.27 -12.76
CA SER A 75 -16.04 3.03 -13.52
C SER A 75 -14.94 3.18 -14.57
N SER A 76 -13.80 2.48 -14.43
CA SER A 76 -12.70 2.72 -15.37
C SER A 76 -13.09 2.24 -16.77
N LEU A 77 -13.19 3.18 -17.73
CA LEU A 77 -12.95 2.89 -19.15
C LEU A 77 -11.45 2.89 -19.48
N TYR A 78 -10.59 3.25 -18.51
CA TYR A 78 -9.16 3.53 -18.70
C TYR A 78 -8.21 2.48 -18.12
N ALA A 79 -8.72 1.43 -17.48
CA ALA A 79 -7.87 0.33 -17.03
C ALA A 79 -7.49 -0.54 -18.24
N ARG A 80 -6.42 -0.14 -18.95
CA ARG A 80 -5.46 -1.01 -19.66
C ARG A 80 -4.69 -0.16 -20.68
N GLU A 81 -3.72 0.61 -20.22
CA GLU A 81 -2.47 0.78 -20.96
C GLU A 81 -1.39 1.33 -20.01
N THR A 82 -0.54 0.40 -19.55
CA THR A 82 0.91 0.55 -19.27
C THR A 82 1.42 1.68 -18.37
N LYS A 83 0.61 2.21 -17.46
CA LYS A 83 1.12 3.16 -16.46
C LYS A 83 1.81 2.50 -15.27
N PRO A 84 2.81 3.17 -14.65
CA PRO A 84 3.50 2.61 -13.50
C PRO A 84 2.56 2.52 -12.30
N LEU A 85 2.10 1.31 -12.00
CA LEU A 85 1.41 1.02 -10.74
C LEU A 85 2.44 0.87 -9.62
N VAL A 86 2.10 1.41 -8.44
CA VAL A 86 2.84 1.20 -7.20
C VAL A 86 1.88 0.58 -6.19
N LYS A 87 2.17 -0.65 -5.76
CA LYS A 87 1.33 -1.36 -4.79
C LYS A 87 1.23 -0.55 -3.50
N ALA A 88 -0.01 -0.32 -3.05
CA ALA A 88 -0.33 0.33 -1.78
C ALA A 88 -0.88 -0.74 -0.83
N PRO A 89 -0.02 -1.47 -0.09
CA PRO A 89 -0.48 -2.59 0.71
C PRO A 89 -1.31 -2.10 1.90
N SER A 90 -2.47 -2.69 2.13
CA SER A 90 -3.27 -2.42 3.33
C SER A 90 -2.51 -2.78 4.60
N SER A 91 -2.93 -2.22 5.75
CA SER A 91 -2.39 -2.59 7.07
C SER A 91 -2.29 -4.10 7.30
N ARG A 92 -3.30 -4.85 6.82
CA ARG A 92 -3.36 -6.31 6.94
C ARG A 92 -2.37 -7.02 6.01
N GLU A 93 -2.13 -6.50 4.81
CA GLU A 93 -1.10 -7.04 3.91
C GLU A 93 0.30 -6.82 4.50
N ILE A 94 0.55 -5.64 5.08
CA ILE A 94 1.83 -5.31 5.72
C ILE A 94 2.09 -6.21 6.93
N GLU A 95 1.06 -6.48 7.74
CA GLU A 95 1.15 -7.32 8.94
C GLU A 95 1.72 -8.71 8.67
N ARG A 96 1.42 -9.29 7.50
CA ARG A 96 1.91 -10.62 7.10
C ARG A 96 3.43 -10.70 7.00
N TRP A 97 4.09 -9.55 6.84
CA TRP A 97 5.54 -9.43 6.75
C TRP A 97 6.20 -9.01 8.06
N LEU A 98 5.41 -8.56 9.02
CA LEU A 98 5.90 -8.12 10.31
C LEU A 98 6.05 -9.34 11.25
N PRO A 99 7.13 -9.42 12.05
CA PRO A 99 7.26 -10.45 13.07
C PRO A 99 6.07 -10.45 14.03
N SER A 100 5.67 -11.62 14.55
CA SER A 100 4.54 -11.76 15.47
C SER A 100 4.65 -10.95 16.77
N MET A 101 5.86 -10.58 17.16
CA MET A 101 6.14 -9.69 18.30
C MET A 101 5.97 -8.20 17.99
N THR A 102 5.53 -7.85 16.78
CA THR A 102 5.28 -6.47 16.39
C THR A 102 3.99 -5.98 17.03
N ASP A 103 4.04 -4.80 17.64
CA ASP A 103 2.92 -4.20 18.36
C ASP A 103 2.63 -2.81 17.81
N THR A 104 1.34 -2.51 17.59
CA THR A 104 0.87 -1.22 17.10
C THR A 104 -0.05 -0.57 18.12
N ARG A 105 0.21 0.71 18.43
CA ARG A 105 -0.53 1.47 19.45
C ARG A 105 -0.84 2.87 18.96
N ARG A 106 -1.93 3.46 19.44
CA ARG A 106 -2.21 4.88 19.26
C ARG A 106 -1.71 5.65 20.48
N LEU A 107 -0.86 6.64 20.25
CA LEU A 107 -0.30 7.54 21.28
C LEU A 107 -0.71 8.99 20.99
N PRO A 108 -0.55 9.93 21.95
CA PRO A 108 -0.94 11.33 21.75
C PRO A 108 -0.22 12.03 20.59
N ASP A 109 1.00 11.59 20.26
CA ASP A 109 1.88 12.15 19.23
C ASP A 109 1.74 11.45 17.86
N GLY A 110 0.98 10.35 17.77
CA GLY A 110 0.76 9.65 16.51
C GLY A 110 0.41 8.16 16.64
N ARG A 111 0.57 7.43 15.55
CA ARG A 111 0.47 5.97 15.50
C ARG A 111 1.86 5.37 15.66
N TYR A 112 1.98 4.49 16.64
CA TYR A 112 3.26 3.91 17.03
C TYR A 112 3.33 2.45 16.61
N CYS A 113 4.48 2.02 16.11
CA CYS A 113 4.77 0.62 15.81
C CYS A 113 6.12 0.24 16.42
N CYS A 114 6.20 -0.89 17.12
CA CYS A 114 7.46 -1.42 17.64
C CYS A 114 7.62 -2.90 17.37
N CYS A 115 8.87 -3.33 17.20
CA CYS A 115 9.25 -4.72 17.08
C CYS A 115 10.57 -4.93 17.83
N GLY A 116 10.50 -5.53 19.02
CA GLY A 116 11.65 -5.67 19.92
C GLY A 116 12.27 -4.32 20.28
N LYS A 117 13.49 -4.06 19.80
CA LYS A 117 14.20 -2.79 20.02
C LYS A 117 13.87 -1.68 19.01
N PHE A 118 13.17 -2.01 17.92
CA PHE A 118 12.83 -1.06 16.87
C PHE A 118 11.54 -0.32 17.21
N LYS A 119 11.48 0.96 16.86
CA LYS A 119 10.41 1.89 17.23
C LYS A 119 10.22 2.92 16.12
N VAL A 120 8.98 3.13 15.68
CA VAL A 120 8.60 4.13 14.67
C VAL A 120 7.29 4.81 15.05
N VAL A 121 7.15 6.07 14.62
CA VAL A 121 5.94 6.87 14.78
C VAL A 121 5.52 7.32 13.39
N GLY A 122 4.31 6.95 12.99
CA GLY A 122 3.64 7.44 11.78
C GLY A 122 2.44 8.32 12.13
N ASP A 123 2.04 9.16 11.18
CA ASP A 123 0.77 9.90 11.18
C ASP A 123 -0.44 8.96 11.06
N THR A 124 -0.34 7.88 10.28
CA THR A 124 -1.34 6.82 10.16
C THR A 124 -0.78 5.46 10.58
N GLU A 125 -1.67 4.51 10.87
CA GLU A 125 -1.26 3.15 11.23
C GLU A 125 -0.58 2.41 10.06
N PRO A 126 -1.09 2.45 8.82
CA PRO A 126 -0.37 1.93 7.66
C PRO A 126 1.03 2.51 7.52
N ASN A 127 1.20 3.83 7.72
CA ASN A 127 2.51 4.49 7.64
C ASN A 127 3.46 3.97 8.71
N ALA A 128 3.02 3.90 9.96
CA ALA A 128 3.84 3.35 11.06
C ALA A 128 4.24 1.88 10.80
N ARG A 129 3.32 1.05 10.30
CA ARG A 129 3.61 -0.36 9.96
C ARG A 129 4.63 -0.46 8.82
N VAL A 130 4.51 0.36 7.78
CA VAL A 130 5.47 0.35 6.67
C VAL A 130 6.83 0.86 7.07
N GLU A 131 6.92 1.91 7.87
CA GLU A 131 8.21 2.38 8.36
C GLU A 131 8.92 1.30 9.17
N MET A 132 8.19 0.58 10.03
CA MET A 132 8.73 -0.58 10.74
C MET A 132 9.22 -1.65 9.76
N LEU A 133 8.38 -2.03 8.79
CA LEU A 133 8.73 -3.04 7.80
C LEU A 133 9.99 -2.65 7.00
N ILE A 134 10.11 -1.38 6.59
CA ILE A 134 11.28 -0.83 5.92
C ILE A 134 12.52 -0.96 6.82
N GLN A 135 12.44 -0.58 8.09
CA GLN A 135 13.56 -0.72 9.03
C GLN A 135 14.00 -2.17 9.16
N LEU A 136 13.06 -3.09 9.37
CA LEU A 136 13.35 -4.53 9.50
C LEU A 136 13.96 -5.09 8.21
N ARG A 137 13.49 -4.65 7.05
CA ARG A 137 14.03 -5.03 5.74
C ARG A 137 15.48 -4.53 5.57
N ILE A 138 15.76 -3.26 5.86
CA ILE A 138 17.11 -2.68 5.77
C ILE A 138 18.09 -3.40 6.70
N LYS A 139 17.62 -3.88 7.86
CA LYS A 139 18.42 -4.66 8.82
C LYS A 139 18.55 -6.14 8.45
N GLY A 140 17.94 -6.59 7.36
CA GLY A 140 17.98 -7.98 6.91
C GLY A 140 17.16 -8.95 7.77
N ILE A 141 16.27 -8.43 8.62
CA ILE A 141 15.38 -9.25 9.47
C ILE A 141 14.21 -9.78 8.64
N VAL A 142 13.74 -8.98 7.69
CA VAL A 142 12.70 -9.37 6.72
C VAL A 142 13.35 -9.45 5.33
N ASP A 143 12.98 -10.47 4.56
CA ASP A 143 13.34 -10.58 3.15
C ASP A 143 12.12 -10.92 2.29
N PHE A 144 11.81 -10.04 1.34
CA PHE A 144 10.68 -10.20 0.44
C PHE A 144 10.83 -11.36 -0.56
N LYS A 145 12.04 -11.89 -0.74
CA LYS A 145 12.32 -13.00 -1.67
C LYS A 145 11.94 -14.38 -1.12
N GLN A 146 11.77 -14.55 0.19
CA GLN A 146 11.53 -15.88 0.78
C GLN A 146 10.08 -16.39 0.61
N MET A 147 9.08 -15.52 0.43
CA MET A 147 7.70 -15.96 0.14
C MET A 147 7.45 -16.31 -1.34
N THR A 148 8.28 -15.86 -2.28
CA THR A 148 8.17 -16.26 -3.70
C THR A 148 8.52 -17.72 -3.94
N ASN A 149 9.38 -18.32 -3.12
CA ASN A 149 9.78 -19.73 -3.29
C ASN A 149 8.70 -20.71 -2.82
N GLN A 150 7.99 -20.42 -1.73
CA GLN A 150 6.91 -21.30 -1.25
C GLN A 150 5.71 -21.33 -2.20
N VAL A 151 5.36 -20.21 -2.84
CA VAL A 151 4.28 -20.18 -3.85
C VAL A 151 4.72 -20.88 -5.15
N GLN A 152 5.99 -20.76 -5.55
CA GLN A 152 6.51 -21.46 -6.72
C GLN A 152 6.74 -22.96 -6.51
N GLU A 153 6.93 -23.44 -5.28
CA GLU A 153 6.96 -24.88 -4.96
C GLU A 153 5.54 -25.46 -4.99
N VAL A 154 4.56 -24.79 -4.37
CA VAL A 154 3.15 -25.23 -4.40
C VAL A 154 2.61 -25.31 -5.83
N LEU A 155 2.93 -24.32 -6.69
CA LEU A 155 2.51 -24.33 -8.09
C LEU A 155 3.27 -25.35 -8.96
N ARG A 156 4.47 -25.77 -8.57
CA ARG A 156 5.22 -26.84 -9.25
C ARG A 156 4.71 -28.23 -8.89
N ASP A 157 4.31 -28.42 -7.63
CA ASP A 157 3.72 -29.69 -7.18
C ASP A 157 2.35 -29.94 -7.80
N GLU A 158 1.54 -28.89 -8.02
CA GLU A 158 0.26 -29.01 -8.73
C GLU A 158 0.42 -29.30 -10.24
N GLN A 159 1.52 -28.86 -10.86
CA GLN A 159 1.80 -29.14 -12.28
C GLN A 159 2.52 -30.48 -12.52
N SER A 160 3.15 -31.06 -11.50
CA SER A 160 3.79 -32.38 -11.59
C SER A 160 2.84 -33.54 -11.24
N ALA A 161 1.60 -33.24 -10.85
CA ALA A 161 0.56 -34.21 -10.51
C ALA A 161 -0.41 -34.54 -11.67
N TYR A 162 -0.09 -34.10 -12.89
CA TYR A 162 -0.83 -34.40 -14.13
C TYR A 162 0.06 -35.08 -15.18
#